data_AF-A0A5N6Z4S8-F1
#
_entry.id   AF-A0A5N6Z4S8-F1
#
_cell.length_a   1.000
_cell.length_b   1.000
_cell.length_c   1.000
_cell.angle_alpha   90.00
_cell.angle_beta   90.00
_cell.angle_gamma   90.00
#
_symmetry.space_group_name_H-M   'P 1'
#
loop_
_entity.id
_entity.type
_entity.pdbx_description
1 polymer ?
#
loop_
_entity_poly.entity_id
_entity_poly.type
_entity_poly.pdbx_seq_one_letter_code
_entity_poly.pdbx_strand_id
1 'polypeptide(L)'
;MALRLLYTLFLCLFPSQVWSLTTSEQAAHKICSHFNGRYPNITFLSSSSQYEAQSTENWSETAWGKPTCIVEPTDTHDLQEMVRTLSYRGVHFAIRSGGHMPSVVRAGCRLV
;
A
#
# COMPACT_ATOMS: atom_id res chain seq x y z
N MET A 1 44.06 -8.30 -10.35
CA MET A 1 43.30 -9.55 -10.59
C MET A 1 42.83 -10.26 -9.31
N ALA A 2 43.44 -10.03 -8.13
CA ALA A 2 43.04 -10.68 -6.87
C ALA A 2 41.77 -10.09 -6.20
N LEU A 3 41.41 -8.84 -6.49
CA LEU A 3 40.27 -8.18 -5.83
C LEU A 3 38.90 -8.62 -6.38
N ARG A 4 38.85 -9.19 -7.60
CA ARG A 4 37.61 -9.74 -8.18
C ARG A 4 37.27 -11.14 -7.64
N LEU A 5 38.29 -11.90 -7.21
CA LEU A 5 38.12 -13.25 -6.65
C LEU A 5 37.57 -13.23 -5.21
N LEU A 6 37.86 -12.17 -4.46
CA LEU A 6 37.34 -12.00 -3.09
C LEU A 6 35.86 -11.60 -3.07
N TYR A 7 35.38 -10.89 -4.09
CA TYR A 7 33.97 -10.48 -4.19
C TYR A 7 33.05 -11.65 -4.56
N THR A 8 33.53 -12.58 -5.40
CA THR A 8 32.78 -13.78 -5.81
C THR A 8 32.62 -14.82 -4.70
N LEU A 9 33.51 -14.83 -3.69
CA LEU A 9 33.42 -15.76 -2.56
C LEU A 9 32.43 -15.31 -1.47
N PHE A 10 32.09 -14.01 -1.39
CA PHE A 10 31.12 -13.51 -0.42
C PHE A 10 29.65 -13.76 -0.82
N LEU A 11 29.39 -14.00 -2.11
CA LEU A 11 28.05 -14.23 -2.65
C LEU A 11 27.53 -15.68 -2.50
N CYS A 12 28.39 -16.63 -2.11
CA CYS A 12 28.01 -18.04 -2.01
C CYS A 12 27.57 -18.50 -0.60
N LEU A 13 27.76 -17.67 0.42
CA LEU A 13 27.43 -17.99 1.83
C LEU A 13 26.13 -17.36 2.34
N PHE A 14 25.51 -16.48 1.54
CA PHE A 14 24.13 -16.07 1.74
C PHE A 14 23.30 -16.69 0.62
N PRO A 15 22.74 -17.91 0.79
CA PRO A 15 21.64 -18.31 -0.07
C PRO A 15 20.62 -17.17 -0.02
N SER A 16 20.33 -16.63 -1.19
CA SER A 16 19.31 -15.64 -1.47
C SER A 16 17.99 -16.04 -0.80
N GLN A 17 17.72 -15.49 0.38
CA GLN A 17 16.44 -15.60 1.11
C GLN A 17 15.92 -14.20 1.44
N VAL A 18 15.95 -13.28 0.46
CA VAL A 18 15.37 -11.92 0.62
C VAL A 18 14.40 -11.61 -0.51
N TRP A 19 13.54 -12.55 -0.92
CA TRP A 19 12.63 -12.36 -2.06
C TRP A 19 11.15 -12.50 -1.68
N SER A 20 10.76 -12.14 -0.45
CA SER A 20 9.35 -12.30 -0.03
C SER A 20 8.70 -11.07 0.62
N LEU A 21 9.40 -9.94 0.81
CA LEU A 21 8.77 -8.73 1.35
C LEU A 21 8.32 -7.71 0.28
N THR A 22 8.87 -7.77 -0.93
CA THR A 22 8.67 -6.71 -1.94
C THR A 22 7.42 -6.88 -2.79
N THR A 23 6.88 -8.10 -2.91
CA THR A 23 5.78 -8.37 -3.86
C THR A 23 4.48 -7.68 -3.48
N SER A 24 4.09 -7.70 -2.20
CA SER A 24 2.86 -7.04 -1.74
C SER A 24 2.98 -5.51 -1.77
N GLU A 25 4.14 -4.97 -1.39
CA GLU A 25 4.41 -3.52 -1.45
C GLU A 25 4.46 -3.02 -2.89
N GLN A 26 5.11 -3.75 -3.79
CA GLN A 26 5.17 -3.39 -5.20
C GLN A 26 3.80 -3.52 -5.88
N ALA A 27 3.00 -4.52 -5.51
CA ALA A 27 1.62 -4.63 -5.99
C ALA A 27 0.76 -3.46 -5.50
N ALA A 28 0.91 -3.07 -4.23
CA ALA A 28 0.26 -1.88 -3.67
C ALA A 28 0.70 -0.59 -4.40
N HIS A 29 1.99 -0.43 -4.67
CA HIS A 29 2.49 0.74 -5.38
C HIS A 29 1.97 0.83 -6.82
N LYS A 30 1.92 -0.32 -7.53
CA LYS A 30 1.35 -0.40 -8.87
C LYS A 30 -0.14 -0.05 -8.87
N ILE A 31 -0.92 -0.55 -7.90
CA ILE A 31 -2.35 -0.24 -7.86
C ILE A 31 -2.62 1.21 -7.47
N CYS A 32 -1.82 1.76 -6.56
CA CYS A 32 -1.90 3.17 -6.19
C CYS A 32 -1.56 4.09 -7.38
N SER A 33 -0.56 3.74 -8.17
CA SER A 33 -0.25 4.46 -9.42
C SER A 33 -1.41 4.35 -10.42
N HIS A 34 -2.03 3.18 -10.55
CA HIS A 34 -3.20 2.98 -11.41
C HIS A 34 -4.41 3.82 -10.95
N PHE A 35 -4.75 3.80 -9.65
CA PHE A 35 -5.83 4.61 -9.11
C PHE A 35 -5.54 6.10 -9.20
N ASN A 36 -4.31 6.55 -8.91
CA ASN A 36 -3.96 7.96 -9.08
C ASN A 36 -4.06 8.42 -10.54
N GLY A 37 -3.78 7.54 -11.50
CA GLY A 37 -3.94 7.84 -12.93
C GLY A 37 -5.41 7.96 -13.36
N ARG A 38 -6.32 7.17 -12.76
CA ARG A 38 -7.74 7.14 -13.13
C ARG A 38 -8.62 8.06 -12.28
N TYR A 39 -8.25 8.24 -11.02
CA TYR A 39 -8.98 8.95 -9.97
C TYR A 39 -8.06 9.90 -9.19
N PRO A 40 -7.39 10.87 -9.85
CA PRO A 40 -6.37 11.71 -9.22
C PRO A 40 -6.92 12.60 -8.10
N ASN A 41 -8.18 13.00 -8.19
CA ASN A 41 -8.80 13.91 -7.21
C ASN A 41 -9.16 13.24 -5.89
N ILE A 42 -9.26 11.91 -5.90
CA ILE A 42 -9.70 11.12 -4.75
C ILE A 42 -8.66 10.08 -4.33
N THR A 43 -7.46 10.12 -4.91
CA THR A 43 -6.33 9.25 -4.54
C THR A 43 -5.24 10.08 -3.86
N PHE A 44 -4.97 9.78 -2.61
CA PHE A 44 -3.96 10.46 -1.80
C PHE A 44 -2.72 9.57 -1.66
N LEU A 45 -1.62 10.04 -2.22
CA LEU A 45 -0.30 9.42 -2.08
C LEU A 45 0.41 9.95 -0.83
N SER A 46 1.40 9.21 -0.33
CA SER A 46 2.16 9.56 0.88
C SER A 46 2.89 10.91 0.82
N SER A 47 2.99 11.54 -0.34
CA SER A 47 3.56 12.87 -0.54
C SER A 47 2.55 14.02 -0.39
N SER A 48 1.26 13.73 -0.21
CA SER A 48 0.19 14.74 -0.08
C SER A 48 -0.14 15.04 1.39
N SER A 49 -0.56 16.28 1.69
CA SER A 49 -1.02 16.64 3.04
C SER A 49 -2.33 15.94 3.41
N GLN A 50 -3.21 15.70 2.42
CA GLN A 50 -4.44 14.94 2.60
C GLN A 50 -4.17 13.51 3.08
N TYR A 51 -3.10 12.88 2.58
CA TYR A 51 -2.72 11.54 3.05
C TYR A 51 -2.44 11.52 4.56
N GLU A 52 -1.70 12.51 5.07
CA GLU A 52 -1.36 12.54 6.50
C GLU A 52 -2.59 12.79 7.38
N ALA A 53 -3.49 13.66 6.93
CA ALA A 53 -4.77 13.86 7.60
C ALA A 53 -5.57 12.56 7.63
N GLN A 54 -5.70 11.87 6.50
CA GLN A 54 -6.48 10.65 6.36
C GLN A 54 -5.84 9.40 7.02
N SER A 55 -4.52 9.39 7.20
CA SER A 55 -3.81 8.28 7.84
C SER A 55 -4.00 8.27 9.37
N THR A 56 -4.18 9.47 9.95
CA THR A 56 -4.31 9.73 11.41
C THR A 56 -5.73 10.09 11.86
N GLU A 57 -6.70 10.15 10.95
CA GLU A 57 -8.09 10.51 11.27
C GLU A 57 -8.89 9.42 12.02
N ASN A 58 -8.32 8.23 12.26
CA ASN A 58 -9.05 7.24 13.06
C ASN A 58 -9.19 7.70 14.50
N TRP A 59 -10.37 7.47 15.09
CA TRP A 59 -10.66 7.79 16.49
C TRP A 59 -9.69 7.09 17.46
N SER A 60 -9.23 5.88 17.13
CA SER A 60 -8.19 5.17 17.89
C SER A 60 -6.84 5.29 17.20
N GLU A 61 -5.84 5.80 17.92
CA GLU A 61 -4.45 5.88 17.46
C GLU A 61 -3.87 4.51 17.10
N THR A 62 -4.36 3.44 17.74
CA THR A 62 -3.93 2.07 17.43
C THR A 62 -4.31 1.61 16.01
N ALA A 63 -5.30 2.27 15.39
CA ALA A 63 -5.71 2.03 14.01
C ALA A 63 -5.04 2.97 12.98
N TRP A 64 -4.15 3.87 13.43
CA TRP A 64 -3.32 4.66 12.53
C TRP A 64 -2.42 3.74 11.72
N GLY A 65 -2.36 3.99 10.42
CA GLY A 65 -1.67 3.10 9.49
C GLY A 65 -1.05 3.89 8.36
N LYS A 66 -0.02 3.32 7.76
CA LYS A 66 0.70 3.90 6.62
C LYS A 66 0.46 3.06 5.36
N PRO A 67 -0.75 3.10 4.76
CA PRO A 67 -1.01 2.42 3.50
C PRO A 67 -0.19 3.07 2.38
N THR A 68 0.03 2.38 1.27
CA THR A 68 0.77 2.96 0.13
C THR A 68 0.02 4.14 -0.49
N CYS A 69 -1.31 4.09 -0.49
CA CYS A 69 -2.19 5.20 -0.82
C CYS A 69 -3.54 5.06 -0.10
N ILE A 70 -4.25 6.17 -0.03
CA ILE A 70 -5.61 6.25 0.47
C ILE A 70 -6.50 6.69 -0.71
N VAL A 71 -7.67 6.09 -0.86
CA VAL A 71 -8.63 6.45 -1.89
C VAL A 71 -9.98 6.73 -1.24
N GLU A 72 -10.66 7.79 -1.65
CA GLU A 72 -11.95 8.24 -1.12
C GLU A 72 -13.02 8.20 -2.22
N PRO A 73 -13.65 7.04 -2.48
CA PRO A 73 -14.63 6.90 -3.55
C PRO A 73 -15.81 7.86 -3.35
N THR A 74 -16.20 8.58 -4.39
CA THR A 74 -17.31 9.54 -4.33
C THR A 74 -18.68 8.89 -4.47
N ASP A 75 -18.73 7.68 -5.03
CA ASP A 75 -19.96 6.93 -5.22
C ASP A 75 -19.75 5.41 -5.15
N THR A 76 -20.87 4.70 -5.18
CA THR A 76 -20.89 3.23 -5.08
C THR A 76 -20.33 2.52 -6.32
N HIS A 77 -20.28 3.18 -7.47
CA HIS A 77 -19.71 2.61 -8.69
C HIS A 77 -18.18 2.59 -8.57
N ASP A 78 -17.58 3.70 -8.17
CA ASP A 78 -16.14 3.82 -7.93
C ASP A 78 -15.68 2.83 -6.85
N LEU A 79 -16.40 2.76 -5.73
CA LEU A 79 -16.08 1.81 -4.66
C LEU A 79 -16.10 0.36 -5.17
N GLN A 80 -17.13 -0.02 -5.94
CA GLN A 80 -17.22 -1.35 -6.52
C GLN A 80 -16.09 -1.66 -7.50
N GLU A 81 -15.73 -0.71 -8.37
CA GLU A 81 -14.62 -0.87 -9.30
C GLU A 81 -13.30 -1.06 -8.56
N MET A 82 -13.03 -0.24 -7.54
CA MET A 82 -11.81 -0.30 -6.75
C MET A 82 -11.69 -1.60 -5.96
N VAL A 83 -12.74 -2.02 -5.24
CA VAL A 83 -12.75 -3.29 -4.49
C VAL A 83 -12.55 -4.48 -5.42
N ARG A 84 -13.23 -4.51 -6.57
CA ARG A 84 -13.05 -5.58 -7.58
C ARG A 84 -11.62 -5.61 -8.08
N THR A 85 -11.03 -4.44 -8.36
CA THR A 85 -9.66 -4.35 -8.88
C THR A 85 -8.62 -4.79 -7.85
N LEU A 86 -8.78 -4.38 -6.59
CA LEU A 86 -7.91 -4.79 -5.48
C LEU A 86 -8.01 -6.31 -5.24
N SER A 87 -9.22 -6.85 -5.22
CA SER A 87 -9.46 -8.29 -5.08
C SER A 87 -8.87 -9.09 -6.23
N TYR A 88 -9.08 -8.66 -7.48
CA TYR A 88 -8.54 -9.33 -8.67
C TYR A 88 -7.01 -9.36 -8.68
N ARG A 89 -6.37 -8.30 -8.16
CA ARG A 89 -4.90 -8.18 -8.09
C ARG A 89 -4.29 -8.76 -6.81
N GLY A 90 -5.11 -9.31 -5.91
CA GLY A 90 -4.64 -9.87 -4.64
C GLY A 90 -3.97 -8.84 -3.72
N VAL A 91 -4.33 -7.56 -3.82
CA VAL A 91 -3.77 -6.51 -2.96
C VAL A 91 -4.59 -6.45 -1.67
N HIS A 92 -3.93 -6.60 -0.52
CA HIS A 92 -4.58 -6.40 0.77
C HIS A 92 -5.01 -4.93 0.94
N PHE A 93 -6.27 -4.73 1.31
CA PHE A 93 -6.84 -3.41 1.54
C PHE A 93 -7.61 -3.35 2.85
N ALA A 94 -7.79 -2.13 3.36
CA ALA A 94 -8.65 -1.84 4.50
C ALA A 94 -9.76 -0.87 4.06
N ILE A 95 -10.96 -1.04 4.60
CA ILE A 95 -12.07 -0.11 4.41
C ILE A 95 -12.31 0.61 5.74
N ARG A 96 -12.35 1.94 5.68
CA ARG A 96 -12.76 2.82 6.77
C ARG A 96 -14.08 3.47 6.35
N SER A 97 -14.93 3.78 7.32
CA SER A 97 -16.09 4.66 7.14
C SER A 97 -15.95 5.79 8.18
N GLY A 98 -16.95 6.04 9.03
CA GLY A 98 -16.89 7.08 10.08
C GLY A 98 -15.85 6.89 11.20
N GLY A 99 -14.90 5.96 11.09
CA GLY A 99 -13.72 5.89 11.98
C GLY A 99 -13.94 5.38 13.41
N HIS A 100 -15.17 5.02 13.82
CA HIS A 100 -15.45 4.48 15.17
C HIS A 100 -15.01 3.03 15.37
N MET A 101 -14.76 2.29 14.29
CA MET A 101 -14.28 0.92 14.35
C MET A 101 -12.76 0.91 14.10
N PRO A 102 -11.92 0.65 15.14
CA PRO A 102 -10.49 0.53 14.93
C PRO A 102 -10.19 -0.74 14.15
N SER A 103 -9.80 -0.60 12.88
CA SER A 103 -9.22 -1.70 12.10
C SER A 103 -7.70 -1.54 12.10
N VAL A 104 -7.00 -2.50 12.69
CA VAL A 104 -5.52 -2.50 12.81
C VAL A 104 -4.85 -3.26 11.67
N VAL A 105 -5.53 -3.44 10.53
CA VAL A 105 -5.01 -4.24 9.42
C VAL A 105 -3.93 -3.45 8.68
N ARG A 106 -2.73 -4.02 8.59
CA ARG A 106 -1.67 -3.54 7.69
C ARG A 106 -2.11 -3.78 6.24
N ALA A 107 -2.64 -2.74 5.62
CA ALA A 107 -3.13 -2.77 4.26
C ALA A 107 -2.17 -2.06 3.30
N GLY A 108 -2.09 -2.56 2.06
CA GLY A 108 -1.38 -1.87 0.97
C GLY A 108 -2.16 -0.66 0.47
N CYS A 109 -3.49 -0.71 0.48
CA CYS A 109 -4.38 0.39 0.08
C CYS A 109 -5.49 0.60 1.13
N ARG A 110 -5.91 1.84 1.36
CA ARG A 110 -7.05 2.15 2.23
C ARG A 110 -8.15 2.82 1.41
N LEU A 111 -9.36 2.31 1.54
CA LEU A 111 -10.59 2.94 1.06
C LEU A 111 -11.24 3.65 2.25
N VAL A 112 -11.58 4.93 2.10
CA VAL A 112 -12.26 5.77 3.11
C VAL A 112 -13.67 6.08 2.66
#